data_AF-A0A8S0G3A4-F1
#
_entry.id   AF-A0A8S0G3A4-F1
#
_cell.length_a   1.000
_cell.length_b   1.000
_cell.length_c   1.000
_cell.angle_alpha   90.00
_cell.angle_beta   90.00
_cell.angle_gamma   90.00
#
_symmetry.space_group_name_H-M   'P 1'
#
loop_
_entity.id
_entity.type
_entity.pdbx_description
1 polymer ?
#
loop_
_entity_poly.entity_id
_entity_poly.type
_entity_poly.pdbx_seq_one_letter_code
_entity_poly.pdbx_strand_id
1 'polypeptide(L)'
;MSEPGVIVALHQLKRGWQPLNIATTSVLLTLADNDTPVWLAAPLSNDIVNQSLRFHTNASLVNQPEQATFAVTDEAISSEQLNALSTGTAVAPEAGATLILQVTSLSGGRMLRLTGAGIAEERMIA
;
A
#
# COMPACT_ATOMS: atom_id res chain seq x y z
N MET A 1 -4.36 -11.62 -2.59
CA MET A 1 -5.23 -11.07 -1.52
C MET A 1 -6.48 -11.92 -1.27
N SER A 2 -6.52 -13.17 -1.72
CA SER A 2 -7.71 -14.04 -1.69
C SER A 2 -8.06 -14.60 -0.31
N GLU A 3 -7.19 -14.47 0.69
CA GLU A 3 -7.39 -14.96 2.06
C GLU A 3 -7.09 -13.85 3.08
N PRO A 4 -8.04 -12.92 3.33
CA PRO A 4 -7.80 -11.75 4.17
C PRO A 4 -7.37 -12.09 5.61
N GLY A 5 -6.33 -11.42 6.11
CA GLY A 5 -5.78 -11.64 7.46
C GLY A 5 -4.70 -12.72 7.56
N VAL A 6 -4.37 -13.44 6.49
CA VAL A 6 -3.16 -14.28 6.45
C VAL A 6 -1.93 -13.40 6.31
N ILE A 7 -1.01 -13.49 7.27
CA ILE A 7 0.29 -12.83 7.20
C ILE A 7 1.21 -13.67 6.32
N VAL A 8 1.81 -13.02 5.33
CA VAL A 8 2.81 -13.61 4.44
C VAL A 8 4.11 -12.83 4.55
N ALA A 9 5.22 -13.46 4.19
CA ALA A 9 6.53 -12.83 4.22
C ALA A 9 7.17 -12.82 2.83
N LEU A 10 7.68 -11.65 2.44
CA LEU A 10 8.31 -11.39 1.15
C LEU A 10 9.83 -11.30 1.35
N HIS A 11 10.54 -12.38 1.04
CA HIS A 11 11.95 -12.55 1.45
C HIS A 11 12.97 -12.27 0.34
N GLN A 12 12.54 -12.05 -0.91
CA GLN A 12 13.45 -11.94 -2.05
C GLN A 12 14.30 -10.66 -2.00
N LEU A 13 13.72 -9.58 -1.48
CA LEU A 13 14.41 -8.31 -1.32
C LEU A 13 15.08 -8.26 0.06
N LYS A 14 16.40 -8.03 0.08
CA LYS A 14 17.19 -7.99 1.32
C LYS A 14 17.02 -6.71 2.14
N ARG A 15 16.69 -5.58 1.48
CA ARG A 15 16.52 -4.26 2.08
C ARG A 15 15.50 -3.45 1.28
N GLY A 16 14.58 -2.77 1.96
CA GLY A 16 13.66 -1.81 1.34
C GLY A 16 14.34 -0.44 1.13
N TRP A 17 13.79 0.36 0.22
CA TRP A 17 14.23 1.74 -0.02
C TRP A 17 13.77 2.63 1.14
N GLN A 18 14.64 2.81 2.14
CA GLN A 18 14.25 3.50 3.37
C GLN A 18 13.66 4.89 3.10
N PRO A 19 12.54 5.25 3.77
CA PRO A 19 11.89 4.55 4.89
C PRO A 19 10.85 3.48 4.48
N LEU A 20 10.75 3.12 3.21
CA LEU A 20 9.90 2.00 2.79
C LEU A 20 10.49 0.68 3.30
N ASN A 21 9.65 -0.12 3.94
CA ASN A 21 10.00 -1.44 4.43
C ASN A 21 10.12 -2.45 3.26
N ILE A 22 10.64 -3.63 3.55
CA ILE A 22 10.89 -4.67 2.55
C ILE A 22 9.60 -5.05 1.80
N ALA A 23 8.48 -5.20 2.51
CA ALA A 23 7.22 -5.60 1.91
C ALA A 23 6.68 -4.51 0.96
N THR A 24 6.66 -3.24 1.39
CA THR A 24 6.25 -2.10 0.58
C THR A 24 7.08 -1.98 -0.69
N THR A 25 8.42 -2.01 -0.57
CA THR A 25 9.31 -1.96 -1.74
C THR A 25 9.08 -3.15 -2.67
N SER A 26 8.90 -4.36 -2.13
CA SER A 26 8.65 -5.56 -2.94
C SER A 26 7.34 -5.47 -3.72
N VAL A 27 6.27 -4.96 -3.10
CA VAL A 27 4.97 -4.78 -3.75
C VAL A 27 5.09 -3.76 -4.89
N LEU A 28 5.71 -2.61 -4.65
CA LEU A 28 5.89 -1.59 -5.68
C LEU A 28 6.75 -2.10 -6.84
N LEU A 29 7.83 -2.84 -6.57
CA LEU A 29 8.65 -3.46 -7.62
C LEU A 29 7.90 -4.54 -8.43
N THR A 30 6.85 -5.13 -7.87
CA THR A 30 6.08 -6.19 -8.53
C THR A 30 4.92 -5.63 -9.35
N LEU A 31 4.27 -4.56 -8.88
CA LEU A 31 2.99 -4.10 -9.42
C LEU A 31 3.02 -2.69 -10.00
N ALA A 32 3.95 -1.82 -9.57
CA ALA A 32 3.97 -0.47 -10.08
C ALA A 32 4.70 -0.43 -11.43
N ASP A 33 4.14 0.33 -12.35
CA ASP A 33 4.73 0.66 -13.64
C ASP A 33 4.31 2.07 -14.10
N ASN A 34 4.63 2.42 -15.35
CA ASN A 34 4.31 3.71 -15.97
C ASN A 34 2.82 4.08 -15.96
N ASP A 35 1.92 3.08 -15.96
CA ASP A 35 0.49 3.27 -16.07
C ASP A 35 -0.20 3.29 -14.69
N THR A 36 0.57 3.09 -13.61
CA THR A 36 0.07 3.11 -12.23
C THR A 36 0.69 4.28 -11.44
N PRO A 37 0.05 5.46 -11.41
CA PRO A 37 0.52 6.57 -10.58
C PRO A 37 0.68 6.20 -9.11
N VAL A 38 1.78 6.62 -8.50
CA VAL A 38 2.11 6.36 -7.09
C VAL A 38 2.12 7.67 -6.31
N TRP A 39 1.35 7.71 -5.22
CA TRP A 39 1.44 8.77 -4.21
C TRP A 39 2.18 8.25 -2.99
N LEU A 40 3.12 9.04 -2.47
CA LEU A 40 3.83 8.77 -1.23
C LEU A 40 3.49 9.88 -0.23
N ALA A 41 3.05 9.51 0.97
CA ALA A 41 2.92 10.45 2.07
C ALA A 41 4.27 11.10 2.40
N ALA A 42 4.25 12.36 2.87
CA ALA A 42 5.46 13.14 3.10
C ALA A 42 6.53 12.44 3.97
N PRO A 43 6.19 11.71 5.06
CA PRO A 43 7.19 10.99 5.87
C PRO A 43 7.92 9.88 5.10
N LEU A 44 7.30 9.35 4.04
CA LEU A 44 7.83 8.24 3.24
C LEU A 44 8.49 8.67 1.93
N SER A 45 8.40 9.96 1.59
CA SER A 45 8.95 10.51 0.36
C SER A 45 10.33 11.13 0.60
N ASN A 46 11.32 10.70 -0.17
CA ASN A 46 12.64 11.32 -0.24
C ASN A 46 13.24 11.08 -1.63
N ASP A 47 14.33 11.79 -1.95
CA ASP A 47 14.96 11.72 -3.27
C ASP A 47 15.40 10.31 -3.66
N ILE A 48 15.92 9.52 -2.71
CA ILE A 48 16.38 8.15 -2.97
C ILE A 48 15.20 7.27 -3.36
N VAL A 49 14.12 7.30 -2.59
CA VAL A 49 12.88 6.54 -2.88
C VAL A 49 12.30 6.98 -4.22
N ASN A 50 12.19 8.29 -4.44
CA ASN A 50 11.57 8.85 -5.64
C ASN A 50 12.37 8.55 -6.92
N GLN A 51 13.70 8.58 -6.85
CA GLN A 51 14.56 8.21 -7.97
C GLN A 51 14.54 6.69 -8.20
N SER A 52 14.56 5.90 -7.12
CA SER A 52 14.54 4.44 -7.21
C SER A 52 13.25 3.93 -7.83
N LEU A 53 12.08 4.48 -7.44
CA LEU A 53 10.80 4.17 -8.07
C LEU A 53 10.83 4.48 -9.56
N ARG A 54 11.18 5.71 -9.94
CA ARG A 54 11.24 6.11 -11.36
C ARG A 54 12.19 5.22 -12.16
N PHE A 55 13.37 4.92 -11.63
CA PHE A 55 14.36 4.12 -12.34
C PHE A 55 13.94 2.66 -12.51
N HIS A 56 13.39 2.04 -11.46
CA HIS A 56 13.10 0.61 -11.47
C HIS A 56 11.71 0.25 -12.00
N THR A 57 10.74 1.16 -11.90
CA THR A 57 9.35 0.89 -12.31
C THR A 57 8.85 1.83 -13.40
N ASN A 58 9.52 2.97 -13.62
CA ASN A 58 9.02 4.04 -14.49
C ASN A 58 7.67 4.63 -14.05
N ALA A 59 7.24 4.37 -12.80
CA ALA A 59 5.96 4.86 -12.31
C ALA A 59 5.95 6.39 -12.17
N SER A 60 4.83 7.00 -12.59
CA SER A 60 4.57 8.43 -12.37
C SER A 60 4.36 8.68 -10.88
N LEU A 61 5.11 9.63 -10.31
CA LEU A 61 4.90 10.06 -8.93
C LEU A 61 3.96 11.27 -8.90
N VAL A 62 2.85 11.14 -8.21
CA VAL A 62 1.82 12.17 -8.09
C VAL A 62 1.84 12.81 -6.69
N ASN A 63 1.44 14.07 -6.61
CA ASN A 63 1.50 14.84 -5.37
C ASN A 63 0.25 14.71 -4.51
N GLN A 64 -0.86 14.28 -5.11
CA GLN A 64 -2.17 14.20 -4.45
C GLN A 64 -2.68 12.76 -4.38
N PRO A 65 -3.26 12.33 -3.24
CA PRO A 65 -3.74 10.96 -3.03
C PRO A 65 -4.84 10.54 -4.01
N GLU A 66 -5.72 11.45 -4.42
CA GLU A 66 -6.82 11.16 -5.36
C GLU A 66 -6.34 10.76 -6.77
N GLN A 67 -5.11 11.10 -7.12
CA GLN A 67 -4.51 10.80 -8.43
C GLN A 67 -3.82 9.43 -8.48
N ALA A 68 -3.74 8.73 -7.35
CA ALA A 68 -2.91 7.53 -7.21
C ALA A 68 -3.67 6.23 -7.55
N THR A 69 -3.01 5.33 -8.26
CA THR A 69 -3.37 3.91 -8.29
C THR A 69 -2.80 3.19 -7.05
N PHE A 70 -1.60 3.55 -6.62
CA PHE A 70 -0.99 3.08 -5.38
C PHE A 70 -0.70 4.24 -4.43
N ALA A 71 -1.33 4.23 -3.26
CA ALA A 71 -1.07 5.18 -2.20
C ALA A 71 -0.22 4.52 -1.11
N VAL A 72 0.89 5.14 -0.71
CA VAL A 72 1.80 4.59 0.30
C VAL A 72 1.93 5.58 1.45
N THR A 73 1.61 5.13 2.65
CA THR A 73 1.62 5.96 3.85
C THR A 73 2.00 5.15 5.09
N ASP A 74 2.20 5.82 6.22
CA ASP A 74 2.32 5.22 7.54
C ASP A 74 1.09 5.55 8.41
N GLU A 75 1.15 5.19 9.70
CA GLU A 75 0.09 5.41 10.69
C GLU A 75 -0.30 6.90 10.87
N ALA A 76 0.49 7.85 10.35
CA ALA A 76 0.18 9.28 10.42
C ALA A 76 -0.75 9.77 9.28
N ILE A 77 -1.32 8.87 8.46
CA ILE A 77 -2.30 9.24 7.43
C ILE A 77 -3.48 10.01 8.04
N SER A 78 -3.80 11.17 7.46
CA SER A 78 -4.93 11.98 7.91
C SER A 78 -6.26 11.44 7.38
N SER A 79 -7.37 11.82 8.02
CA SER A 79 -8.70 11.46 7.53
C SER A 79 -8.98 12.06 6.16
N GLU A 80 -8.49 13.27 5.89
CA GLU A 80 -8.61 13.94 4.59
C GLU A 80 -7.87 13.16 3.51
N GLN A 81 -6.64 12.72 3.78
CA GLN A 81 -5.84 11.92 2.83
C GLN A 81 -6.52 10.58 2.54
N LEU A 82 -7.04 9.90 3.57
CA LEU A 82 -7.75 8.64 3.40
C LEU A 82 -9.03 8.81 2.58
N ASN A 83 -9.80 9.86 2.85
CA ASN A 83 -11.07 10.15 2.16
C ASN A 83 -10.86 10.62 0.72
N ALA A 84 -9.68 11.14 0.38
CA ALA A 84 -9.35 11.58 -0.98
C ALA A 84 -8.98 10.42 -1.91
N LEU A 85 -8.64 9.23 -1.39
CA LEU A 85 -8.28 8.09 -2.24
C LEU A 85 -9.42 7.69 -3.17
N SER A 86 -9.07 7.46 -4.44
CA SER A 86 -10.02 6.99 -5.45
C SER A 86 -10.63 5.65 -5.03
N THR A 87 -11.96 5.56 -5.02
CA THR A 87 -12.70 4.34 -4.63
C THR A 87 -13.26 3.57 -5.82
N GLY A 88 -12.85 3.95 -7.04
CA GLY A 88 -13.42 3.45 -8.28
C GLY A 88 -14.85 3.97 -8.51
N THR A 89 -15.56 3.36 -9.45
CA THR A 89 -16.97 3.66 -9.72
C THR A 89 -17.79 2.38 -9.77
N ALA A 90 -19.12 2.49 -9.80
CA ALA A 90 -19.97 1.31 -9.94
C ALA A 90 -19.73 0.54 -11.25
N VAL A 91 -19.32 1.23 -12.33
CA VAL A 91 -19.09 0.63 -13.66
C VAL A 91 -17.64 0.17 -13.83
N ALA A 92 -16.69 0.82 -13.15
CA ALA A 92 -15.28 0.48 -13.12
C ALA A 92 -14.77 0.47 -11.67
N PRO A 93 -15.14 -0.54 -10.87
CA PRO A 93 -14.73 -0.64 -9.47
C PRO A 93 -13.23 -0.87 -9.30
N GLU A 94 -12.56 -1.43 -10.31
CA GLU A 94 -11.12 -1.66 -10.36
C GLU A 94 -10.30 -0.38 -10.52
N ALA A 95 -10.92 0.72 -10.98
CA ALA A 95 -10.26 2.02 -11.15
C ALA A 95 -10.06 2.78 -9.81
N GLY A 96 -10.04 2.05 -8.69
CA GLY A 96 -9.75 2.58 -7.36
C GLY A 96 -8.27 2.50 -7.01
N ALA A 97 -7.92 3.16 -5.90
CA ALA A 97 -6.58 3.12 -5.34
C ALA A 97 -6.39 1.89 -4.43
N THR A 98 -5.20 1.31 -4.45
CA THR A 98 -4.74 0.38 -3.43
C THR A 98 -3.89 1.11 -2.40
N LEU A 99 -4.31 1.08 -1.14
CA LEU A 99 -3.57 1.66 -0.02
C LEU A 99 -2.56 0.64 0.55
N ILE A 100 -1.28 1.01 0.55
CA ILE A 100 -0.19 0.31 1.23
C ILE A 100 0.16 1.09 2.50
N LEU A 101 -0.30 0.59 3.65
CA LEU A 101 -0.08 1.20 4.96
C LEU A 101 1.07 0.51 5.70
N GLN A 102 2.14 1.25 5.99
CA GLN A 102 3.21 0.77 6.87
C GLN A 102 2.80 0.94 8.33
N VAL A 103 2.66 -0.17 9.04
CA VAL A 103 2.39 -0.20 10.47
C VAL A 103 3.62 -0.62 11.26
N THR A 104 3.69 -0.18 12.51
CA THR A 104 4.75 -0.53 13.47
C THR A 104 4.72 -2.01 13.85
N SER A 105 3.54 -2.63 13.87
CA SER A 105 3.36 -4.06 14.14
C SER A 105 2.08 -4.60 13.49
N LEU A 106 2.13 -5.87 13.04
CA LEU A 106 0.96 -6.66 12.59
C LEU A 106 0.37 -7.51 13.73
N SER A 107 0.69 -7.15 14.98
CA SER A 107 0.24 -7.82 16.20
C SER A 107 0.25 -6.83 17.38
N GLY A 108 -0.60 -7.06 18.38
CA GLY A 108 -0.59 -6.26 19.62
C GLY A 108 -1.41 -4.97 19.57
N GLY A 109 -2.10 -4.70 18.47
CA GLY A 109 -3.14 -3.68 18.39
C GLY A 109 -4.49 -4.20 18.91
N ARG A 110 -5.56 -3.48 18.57
CA ARG A 110 -6.92 -3.87 18.94
C ARG A 110 -7.32 -5.10 18.14
N MET A 111 -7.68 -6.17 18.83
CA MET A 111 -8.14 -7.40 18.20
C MET A 111 -9.38 -7.17 17.34
N LEU A 112 -9.30 -7.60 16.08
CA LEU A 112 -10.37 -7.54 15.07
C LEU A 112 -10.76 -8.96 14.67
N ARG A 113 -12.07 -9.15 14.49
CA ARG A 113 -12.62 -10.38 13.90
C ARG A 113 -12.97 -10.14 12.45
N LEU A 114 -12.35 -10.89 11.55
CA LEU A 114 -12.59 -10.86 10.11
C LEU A 114 -13.52 -12.00 9.70
N THR A 115 -14.46 -11.72 8.80
CA THR A 115 -15.37 -12.68 8.14
C THR A 115 -15.59 -12.25 6.69
N GLY A 116 -16.04 -13.15 5.82
CA GLY A 116 -16.33 -12.86 4.41
C GLY A 116 -15.53 -13.72 3.42
N ALA A 117 -15.45 -13.27 2.17
CA ALA A 117 -14.78 -14.03 1.10
C ALA A 117 -13.32 -14.35 1.44
N GLY A 118 -12.91 -15.60 1.23
CA GLY A 118 -11.56 -16.07 1.58
C GLY A 118 -11.35 -16.48 3.03
N ILE A 119 -12.42 -16.49 3.85
CA ILE A 119 -12.39 -16.93 5.25
C ILE A 119 -13.48 -18.00 5.43
N ALA A 120 -13.10 -19.18 5.90
CA ALA A 120 -14.03 -20.30 6.06
C ALA A 120 -15.08 -20.05 7.15
N GLU A 121 -14.66 -19.53 8.30
CA GLU A 121 -15.53 -19.19 9.43
C GLU A 121 -15.25 -17.76 9.91
N GLU A 122 -14.23 -17.60 10.76
CA GLU A 122 -13.72 -16.31 11.21
C GLU A 122 -12.19 -16.34 11.33
N ARG A 123 -11.56 -15.17 11.28
CA ARG A 123 -10.12 -15.02 11.50
C ARG A 123 -9.85 -13.83 12.41
N MET A 124 -9.06 -14.04 13.45
CA MET A 124 -8.65 -12.98 14.37
C MET A 124 -7.31 -12.39 13.92
N ILE A 125 -7.23 -11.05 13.89
CA ILE A 125 -5.97 -10.31 13.72
C ILE A 125 -5.88 -9.23 14.81
N ALA A 126 -4.68 -8.75 15.12
CA ALA A 126 -4.44 -7.66 16.06
C ALA A 126 -3.24 -6.85 15.61
#